data_AF-A0A399IFK9-F1
#
_entry.id   AF-A0A399IFK9-F1
#
_cell.length_a   1.000
_cell.length_b   1.000
_cell.length_c   1.000
_cell.angle_alpha   90.00
_cell.angle_beta   90.00
_cell.angle_gamma   90.00
#
_symmetry.space_group_name_H-M   'P 1'
#
loop_
_entity.id
_entity.type
_entity.pdbx_description
1 polymer ?
#
loop_
_entity_poly.entity_id
_entity_poly.type
_entity_poly.pdbx_seq_one_letter_code
_entity_poly.pdbx_strand_id
1 'polypeptide(L)'
;MKHLLRNIRVKPKNLVLPVTVILLFSLAGCKNDRSGPLPSADNNGSAGDKSAPVPATAVLRPNSSSRHVATFDAMSSQSGNSAKNGSSGAKAVSKIKYNAGEDPDFAKQCGWPVKCPAPLPGSILPQKRIVAFYGNPLSKRMGALGEYPKDEMLRRLKVEVGRWQAADPSTPVQPALHLIAVVAQGEAGTAGKYRMIIPDAIVTQVYGWAKEANALLFIDIQTGHDDIRTVLPRFEWLLKNQDVHLGIDPEFNLIKSGAKPGKKIGTYDAADINYVSGYLKDLVKKYNLPPKVLVVHRFTKNGVTNARNIIVRPEVQIVLNMDGWGAPWLKRDSYKSYVVAEPVQFTGFKLFFHNDTKKGDRLLTPKEVLRLNPKPIYIQYQ
;
A
#
# COMPACT_ATOMS: atom_id res chain seq x y z
N MET A 1 19.14 -76.84 -7.32
CA MET A 1 20.26 -76.46 -6.42
C MET A 1 20.73 -75.05 -6.78
N LYS A 2 20.82 -74.16 -5.79
CA LYS A 2 21.50 -72.83 -5.76
C LYS A 2 20.82 -71.70 -6.57
N HIS A 3 20.03 -70.85 -5.89
CA HIS A 3 20.41 -69.52 -5.35
C HIS A 3 20.79 -68.47 -6.41
N LEU A 4 19.98 -67.40 -6.56
CA LEU A 4 20.38 -66.06 -6.10
C LEU A 4 19.21 -65.06 -6.15
N LEU A 5 19.02 -64.39 -5.00
CA LEU A 5 18.11 -63.27 -4.75
C LEU A 5 18.58 -62.01 -5.49
N ARG A 6 17.66 -61.23 -6.07
CA ARG A 6 17.89 -59.83 -6.46
C ARG A 6 17.01 -58.90 -5.64
N ASN A 7 17.69 -58.08 -4.84
CA ASN A 7 17.15 -57.02 -4.00
C ASN A 7 16.42 -55.94 -4.81
N ILE A 8 15.14 -55.70 -4.49
CA ILE A 8 14.41 -54.50 -4.91
C ILE A 8 14.61 -53.44 -3.82
N ARG A 9 15.37 -52.39 -4.13
CA ARG A 9 15.59 -51.22 -3.25
C ARG A 9 14.47 -50.20 -3.50
N VAL A 10 13.56 -50.06 -2.55
CA VAL A 10 12.53 -49.00 -2.52
C VAL A 10 13.20 -47.67 -2.16
N LYS A 11 13.01 -46.63 -2.99
CA LYS A 11 13.44 -45.24 -2.69
C LYS A 11 12.45 -44.59 -1.71
N PRO A 12 12.90 -43.85 -0.68
CA PRO A 12 12.00 -43.11 0.18
C PRO A 12 11.47 -41.85 -0.52
N LYS A 13 10.17 -41.60 -0.39
CA LYS A 13 9.50 -40.36 -0.80
C LYS A 13 9.75 -39.30 0.27
N ASN A 14 10.45 -38.23 -0.09
CA ASN A 14 10.59 -37.05 0.76
C ASN A 14 9.28 -36.27 0.76
N LEU A 15 8.59 -36.31 1.90
CA LEU A 15 7.41 -35.53 2.21
C LEU A 15 7.86 -34.11 2.62
N VAL A 16 7.70 -33.14 1.72
CA VAL A 16 7.92 -31.72 2.03
C VAL A 16 6.60 -31.16 2.56
N LEU A 17 6.52 -30.94 3.88
CA LEU A 17 5.44 -30.18 4.51
C LEU A 17 5.61 -28.69 4.17
N PRO A 18 4.56 -27.97 3.71
CA PRO A 18 4.63 -26.53 3.60
C PRO A 18 4.47 -25.92 5.00
N VAL A 19 5.45 -25.12 5.42
CA VAL A 19 5.34 -24.25 6.59
C VAL A 19 4.39 -23.11 6.23
N THR A 20 3.14 -23.22 6.69
CA THR A 20 2.14 -22.15 6.59
C THR A 20 2.48 -21.05 7.58
N VAL A 21 3.06 -19.95 7.10
CA VAL A 21 3.20 -18.72 7.88
C VAL A 21 1.83 -18.03 7.94
N ILE A 22 1.12 -18.23 9.05
CA ILE A 22 -0.13 -17.53 9.36
C ILE A 22 0.22 -16.10 9.80
N LEU A 23 0.05 -15.12 8.92
CA LEU A 23 0.00 -13.71 9.33
C LEU A 23 -1.40 -13.43 9.89
N LEU A 24 -1.49 -13.27 11.21
CA LEU A 24 -2.70 -12.81 11.91
C LEU A 24 -3.00 -11.36 11.52
N PHE A 25 -4.02 -11.17 10.70
CA PHE A 25 -4.66 -9.88 10.46
C PHE A 25 -5.57 -9.54 11.65
N SER A 26 -5.09 -8.72 12.58
CA SER A 26 -5.94 -8.09 13.59
C SER A 26 -6.67 -6.90 12.97
N LEU A 27 -7.87 -7.15 12.45
CA LEU A 27 -8.87 -6.10 12.25
C LEU A 27 -9.63 -5.94 13.57
N ALA A 28 -9.50 -4.77 14.18
CA ALA A 28 -10.32 -4.36 15.31
C ALA A 28 -11.78 -4.28 14.84
N GLY A 29 -12.58 -5.26 15.23
CA GLY A 29 -14.02 -5.27 15.01
C GLY A 29 -14.68 -4.14 15.78
N CYS A 30 -15.51 -3.36 15.09
CA CYS A 30 -16.48 -2.47 15.72
C CYS A 30 -17.58 -3.33 16.37
N LYS A 31 -17.76 -3.17 17.68
CA LYS A 31 -18.94 -3.64 18.39
C LYS A 31 -20.00 -2.53 18.25
N ASN A 32 -21.20 -2.93 17.83
CA ASN A 32 -22.35 -2.06 17.59
C ASN A 32 -22.76 -1.29 18.85
N ASP A 33 -22.96 0.02 18.73
CA ASP A 33 -23.90 0.76 19.56
C ASP A 33 -25.20 0.94 18.79
N ARG A 34 -26.27 0.41 19.36
CA ARG A 34 -27.65 0.57 18.91
C ARG A 34 -28.10 2.00 19.24
N SER A 35 -28.46 2.79 18.23
CA SER A 35 -29.25 4.01 18.42
C SER A 35 -30.74 3.65 18.39
N GLY A 36 -31.37 3.66 19.58
CA GLY A 36 -32.82 3.75 19.73
C GLY A 36 -33.32 5.19 19.60
N PRO A 37 -34.63 5.41 19.42
CA PRO A 37 -35.18 6.63 18.85
C PRO A 37 -35.29 7.79 19.86
N LEU A 38 -35.19 9.02 19.33
CA LEU A 38 -35.42 10.29 20.01
C LEU A 38 -36.80 10.35 20.68
N PRO A 39 -36.89 11.05 21.83
CA PRO A 39 -38.04 11.88 22.11
C PRO A 39 -37.68 13.35 22.38
N SER A 40 -38.71 14.16 22.22
CA SER A 40 -38.84 15.60 22.21
C SER A 40 -38.71 16.30 23.58
N ALA A 41 -38.55 17.62 23.48
CA ALA A 41 -38.50 18.70 24.48
C ALA A 41 -39.18 18.48 25.84
N ASP A 42 -38.53 18.94 26.93
CA ASP A 42 -39.03 20.05 27.78
C ASP A 42 -38.04 20.46 28.89
N ASN A 43 -38.37 21.60 29.52
CA ASN A 43 -37.62 22.56 30.33
C ASN A 43 -37.00 22.11 31.68
N ASN A 44 -36.14 23.03 32.18
CA ASN A 44 -35.87 23.46 33.56
C ASN A 44 -34.72 22.82 34.38
N GLY A 45 -33.85 23.71 34.90
CA GLY A 45 -33.59 23.78 36.35
C GLY A 45 -32.21 23.38 36.89
N SER A 46 -31.37 24.40 37.13
CA SER A 46 -30.67 24.70 38.42
C SER A 46 -29.61 23.75 39.05
N ALA A 47 -28.46 24.39 39.35
CA ALA A 47 -27.55 24.26 40.51
C ALA A 47 -26.84 22.92 40.80
N GLY A 48 -25.50 22.89 40.82
CA GLY A 48 -24.67 22.93 42.06
C GLY A 48 -24.34 21.48 42.50
N ASP A 49 -23.19 21.06 43.03
CA ASP A 49 -22.02 21.67 43.65
C ASP A 49 -20.88 20.61 43.63
N LYS A 50 -19.68 21.07 43.99
CA LYS A 50 -18.36 20.45 44.19
C LYS A 50 -18.28 18.98 44.65
N SER A 51 -17.19 18.29 44.25
CA SER A 51 -16.07 17.95 45.16
C SER A 51 -15.08 16.92 44.56
N ALA A 52 -13.78 17.28 44.61
CA ALA A 52 -12.64 16.39 44.80
C ALA A 52 -12.16 16.61 46.27
N PRO A 53 -11.24 15.84 46.94
CA PRO A 53 -9.97 15.35 46.34
C PRO A 53 -9.24 14.10 47.01
N VAL A 54 -8.25 13.51 46.28
CA VAL A 54 -6.99 12.72 46.62
C VAL A 54 -6.96 11.62 47.74
N PRO A 55 -5.84 10.89 48.04
CA PRO A 55 -4.64 10.41 47.29
C PRO A 55 -4.25 8.91 47.58
N ALA A 56 -3.17 8.40 46.95
CA ALA A 56 -1.93 7.91 47.63
C ALA A 56 -1.21 6.73 46.96
N THR A 57 0.10 6.92 46.80
CA THR A 57 1.20 6.04 46.39
C THR A 57 1.82 5.25 47.56
N ALA A 58 2.30 4.03 47.30
CA ALA A 58 3.49 3.37 47.92
C ALA A 58 3.81 2.08 47.11
N VAL A 59 4.92 1.97 46.38
CA VAL A 59 6.26 1.46 46.77
C VAL A 59 6.22 0.10 47.50
N LEU A 60 6.82 -0.93 46.89
CA LEU A 60 7.78 -1.88 47.52
C LEU A 60 8.33 -2.88 46.48
N ARG A 61 9.67 -3.02 46.43
CA ARG A 61 10.39 -4.18 45.87
C ARG A 61 10.63 -5.21 46.99
N PRO A 62 10.84 -6.49 46.65
CA PRO A 62 12.10 -7.11 47.10
C PRO A 62 12.77 -8.07 46.08
N ASN A 63 13.96 -8.48 46.50
CA ASN A 63 15.07 -9.14 45.81
C ASN A 63 14.92 -10.63 45.45
N SER A 64 15.70 -11.00 44.42
CA SER A 64 16.45 -12.25 44.13
C SER A 64 16.03 -13.60 44.76
N SER A 65 15.90 -14.65 43.93
CA SER A 65 16.93 -15.70 43.76
C SER A 65 16.50 -16.84 42.80
N SER A 66 17.50 -17.28 42.04
CA SER A 66 17.70 -18.50 41.22
C SER A 66 16.58 -19.54 41.01
N ARG A 67 16.47 -20.01 39.75
CA ARG A 67 16.77 -21.41 39.36
C ARG A 67 16.88 -21.59 37.83
N HIS A 68 17.83 -22.46 37.49
CA HIS A 68 18.31 -22.97 36.20
C HIS A 68 17.27 -23.29 35.12
N VAL A 69 17.67 -23.22 33.83
CA VAL A 69 17.72 -24.37 32.89
C VAL A 69 18.63 -24.05 31.66
N ALA A 70 19.66 -24.89 31.52
CA ALA A 70 20.36 -25.41 30.32
C ALA A 70 20.60 -24.53 29.08
N THR A 71 21.85 -24.08 28.94
CA THR A 71 22.55 -23.88 27.66
C THR A 71 23.22 -25.20 27.24
N PHE A 72 23.04 -25.59 25.98
CA PHE A 72 23.75 -26.73 25.37
C PHE A 72 25.15 -26.31 24.90
N ASP A 73 26.15 -27.04 25.40
CA ASP A 73 27.55 -27.00 25.00
C ASP A 73 27.75 -27.45 23.56
N ALA A 74 28.64 -26.75 22.84
CA ALA A 74 29.34 -27.30 21.68
C ALA A 74 30.82 -27.40 22.03
N MET A 75 31.28 -28.65 22.12
CA MET A 75 32.63 -29.08 22.46
C MET A 75 33.71 -28.45 21.55
N SER A 76 34.75 -27.92 22.18
CA SER A 76 36.05 -27.66 21.55
C SER A 76 36.90 -28.93 21.56
N SER A 77 37.58 -29.23 20.47
CA SER A 77 38.77 -30.08 20.46
C SER A 77 39.97 -29.30 19.91
N GLN A 78 41.04 -29.30 20.71
CA GLN A 78 42.38 -28.78 20.43
C GLN A 78 43.07 -29.62 19.33
N SER A 79 43.63 -29.00 18.29
CA SER A 79 45.02 -28.52 18.13
C SER A 79 45.95 -29.52 17.40
N GLY A 80 46.65 -29.01 16.39
CA GLY A 80 47.63 -29.72 15.57
C GLY A 80 48.21 -28.79 14.50
N ASN A 81 49.43 -28.30 14.75
CA ASN A 81 50.19 -27.34 13.94
C ASN A 81 50.47 -27.78 12.49
N SER A 82 50.52 -26.81 11.57
CA SER A 82 51.72 -26.55 10.74
C SER A 82 51.53 -25.33 9.83
N ALA A 83 52.48 -24.40 9.94
CA ALA A 83 52.58 -23.19 9.13
C ALA A 83 53.01 -23.49 7.69
N LYS A 84 52.37 -22.83 6.71
CA LYS A 84 52.97 -22.47 5.43
C LYS A 84 52.44 -21.10 4.99
N ASN A 85 53.36 -20.14 4.92
CA ASN A 85 53.17 -18.82 4.32
C ASN A 85 52.79 -18.97 2.84
N GLY A 86 51.61 -18.47 2.49
CA GLY A 86 51.16 -18.28 1.13
C GLY A 86 50.43 -16.95 1.05
N SER A 87 51.14 -15.90 0.63
CA SER A 87 50.58 -14.59 0.32
C SER A 87 49.55 -14.77 -0.80
N SER A 88 48.27 -14.70 -0.45
CA SER A 88 47.18 -14.50 -1.41
C SER A 88 46.46 -13.23 -0.99
N GLY A 89 46.47 -12.24 -1.90
CA GLY A 89 45.89 -10.93 -1.67
C GLY A 89 44.44 -11.08 -1.22
N ALA A 90 44.16 -10.66 0.01
CA ALA A 90 42.82 -10.51 0.51
C ALA A 90 42.12 -9.47 -0.38
N LYS A 91 41.35 -9.93 -1.37
CA LYS A 91 40.34 -9.10 -2.01
C LYS A 91 39.42 -8.66 -0.88
N ALA A 92 39.51 -7.38 -0.52
CA ALA A 92 38.60 -6.75 0.41
C ALA A 92 37.19 -7.09 -0.06
N VAL A 93 36.48 -7.92 0.72
CA VAL A 93 35.06 -8.19 0.48
C VAL A 93 34.38 -6.85 0.68
N SER A 94 34.09 -6.17 -0.43
CA SER A 94 33.34 -4.92 -0.41
C SER A 94 32.08 -5.20 0.39
N LYS A 95 31.87 -4.48 1.51
CA LYS A 95 30.64 -4.57 2.29
C LYS A 95 29.48 -4.44 1.31
N ILE A 96 28.72 -5.52 1.10
CA ILE A 96 27.60 -5.52 0.16
C ILE A 96 26.62 -4.45 0.64
N LYS A 97 26.55 -3.34 -0.08
CA LYS A 97 25.64 -2.25 0.25
C LYS A 97 24.23 -2.72 -0.06
N TYR A 98 23.38 -2.81 0.96
CA TYR A 98 21.97 -3.09 0.77
C TYR A 98 21.35 -1.99 -0.11
N ASN A 99 20.95 -2.37 -1.33
CA ASN A 99 20.50 -1.49 -2.40
C ASN A 99 19.16 -1.94 -2.99
N ALA A 100 18.36 -2.71 -2.24
CA ALA A 100 17.09 -3.22 -2.74
C ALA A 100 16.21 -2.06 -3.25
N GLY A 101 15.75 -2.21 -4.49
CA GLY A 101 14.94 -1.20 -5.17
C GLY A 101 15.69 0.06 -5.59
N GLU A 102 17.00 0.18 -5.36
CA GLU A 102 17.84 1.33 -5.79
C GLU A 102 18.70 1.01 -7.02
N ASP A 103 18.88 -0.27 -7.35
CA ASP A 103 19.83 -0.75 -8.35
C ASP A 103 19.38 -0.40 -9.80
N PRO A 104 20.08 0.51 -10.51
CA PRO A 104 19.76 0.87 -11.88
C PRO A 104 19.95 -0.29 -12.87
N ASP A 105 20.92 -1.17 -12.64
CA ASP A 105 21.22 -2.27 -13.55
C ASP A 105 20.14 -3.34 -13.45
N PHE A 106 19.66 -3.61 -12.24
CA PHE A 106 18.49 -4.47 -12.03
C PHE A 106 17.24 -3.88 -12.71
N ALA A 107 16.97 -2.58 -12.52
CA ALA A 107 15.83 -1.93 -13.16
C ALA A 107 15.92 -2.01 -14.71
N LYS A 108 17.11 -1.76 -15.27
CA LYS A 108 17.37 -1.88 -16.71
C LYS A 108 17.16 -3.31 -17.21
N GLN A 109 17.66 -4.32 -16.47
CA GLN A 109 17.47 -5.73 -16.81
C GLN A 109 15.98 -6.12 -16.79
N CYS A 110 15.20 -5.55 -15.89
CA CYS A 110 13.76 -5.78 -15.83
C CYS A 110 12.99 -5.09 -16.96
N GLY A 111 13.56 -4.09 -17.64
CA GLY A 111 12.97 -3.39 -18.77
C GLY A 111 12.60 -1.92 -18.53
N TRP A 112 13.22 -1.26 -17.55
CA TRP A 112 13.02 0.18 -17.29
C TRP A 112 14.03 1.06 -18.04
N PRO A 113 13.63 2.29 -18.47
CA PRO A 113 12.26 2.78 -18.54
C PRO A 113 11.47 2.06 -19.64
N VAL A 114 10.16 1.89 -19.44
CA VAL A 114 9.29 1.27 -20.45
C VAL A 114 9.15 2.20 -21.65
N LYS A 115 9.22 1.64 -22.86
CA LYS A 115 8.91 2.38 -24.08
C LYS A 115 7.42 2.74 -24.09
N CYS A 116 7.12 4.01 -23.90
CA CYS A 116 5.76 4.52 -23.84
C CYS A 116 5.42 5.37 -25.08
N PRO A 117 4.13 5.51 -25.42
CA PRO A 117 3.69 6.52 -26.39
C PRO A 117 4.08 7.93 -25.94
N ALA A 118 4.16 8.86 -26.90
CA ALA A 118 4.42 10.26 -26.58
C ALA A 118 3.32 10.80 -25.63
N PRO A 119 3.67 11.50 -24.54
CA PRO A 119 2.69 12.12 -23.66
C PRO A 119 1.83 13.13 -24.45
N LEU A 120 0.51 13.09 -24.26
CA LEU A 120 -0.38 14.11 -24.83
C LEU A 120 -0.28 15.43 -24.03
N PRO A 121 -0.67 16.57 -24.62
CA PRO A 121 -0.74 17.84 -23.89
C PRO A 121 -1.55 17.71 -22.58
N GLY A 122 -1.06 18.36 -21.53
CA GLY A 122 -1.67 18.27 -20.19
C GLY A 122 -1.35 16.99 -19.41
N SER A 123 -0.49 16.10 -19.92
CA SER A 123 0.08 15.01 -19.12
C SER A 123 0.76 15.55 -17.85
N ILE A 124 0.62 14.82 -16.75
CA ILE A 124 1.14 15.22 -15.44
C ILE A 124 2.51 14.56 -15.22
N LEU A 125 2.63 13.30 -15.60
CA LEU A 125 3.80 12.46 -15.44
C LEU A 125 4.56 12.36 -16.76
N PRO A 126 5.90 12.38 -16.74
CA PRO A 126 6.77 12.45 -15.56
C PRO A 126 7.10 13.89 -15.10
N GLN A 127 6.52 14.93 -15.70
CA GLN A 127 6.94 16.32 -15.46
C GLN A 127 6.64 16.84 -14.05
N LYS A 128 5.62 16.30 -13.39
CA LYS A 128 5.25 16.63 -12.00
C LYS A 128 5.19 15.36 -11.16
N ARG A 129 5.57 15.48 -9.89
CA ARG A 129 5.35 14.45 -8.87
C ARG A 129 4.01 14.68 -8.20
N ILE A 130 3.18 13.64 -8.12
CA ILE A 130 1.93 13.71 -7.37
C ILE A 130 2.21 13.33 -5.92
N VAL A 131 1.74 14.12 -4.96
CA VAL A 131 1.76 13.80 -3.52
C VAL A 131 0.32 13.79 -3.02
N ALA A 132 -0.15 12.63 -2.59
CA ALA A 132 -1.54 12.38 -2.26
C ALA A 132 -1.76 12.06 -0.79
N PHE A 133 -2.84 12.57 -0.20
CA PHE A 133 -3.41 12.04 1.05
C PHE A 133 -4.54 11.08 0.70
N TYR A 134 -4.41 9.83 1.16
CA TYR A 134 -5.37 8.76 0.91
C TYR A 134 -6.35 8.59 2.07
N GLY A 135 -7.58 8.18 1.74
CA GLY A 135 -8.50 7.62 2.73
C GLY A 135 -9.96 7.96 2.48
N ASN A 136 -10.76 7.91 3.54
CA ASN A 136 -12.20 8.13 3.50
C ASN A 136 -12.61 9.07 4.65
N PRO A 137 -13.31 10.19 4.37
CA PRO A 137 -13.64 11.19 5.39
C PRO A 137 -14.59 10.67 6.47
N LEU A 138 -15.26 9.53 6.23
CA LEU A 138 -16.15 8.87 7.19
C LEU A 138 -15.39 7.96 8.16
N SER A 139 -14.06 7.84 8.07
CA SER A 139 -13.27 6.98 8.94
C SER A 139 -11.90 7.56 9.28
N LYS A 140 -11.67 7.77 10.59
CA LYS A 140 -10.37 8.18 11.13
C LYS A 140 -9.28 7.11 11.05
N ARG A 141 -9.62 5.89 10.61
CA ARG A 141 -8.70 4.74 10.56
C ARG A 141 -8.34 4.33 9.12
N MET A 142 -8.92 4.97 8.12
CA MET A 142 -8.75 4.62 6.71
C MET A 142 -7.82 5.56 5.95
N GLY A 143 -7.08 6.42 6.66
CA GLY A 143 -5.99 7.20 6.11
C GLY A 143 -6.05 8.69 6.44
N ALA A 144 -4.95 9.39 6.17
CA ALA A 144 -4.75 10.80 6.42
C ALA A 144 -5.89 11.72 5.95
N LEU A 145 -6.62 11.36 4.88
CA LEU A 145 -7.77 12.14 4.39
C LEU A 145 -8.91 12.21 5.42
N GLY A 146 -9.15 11.13 6.16
CA GLY A 146 -10.21 11.03 7.17
C GLY A 146 -9.75 11.12 8.62
N GLU A 147 -8.44 11.05 8.87
CA GLU A 147 -7.87 11.12 10.22
C GLU A 147 -8.02 12.51 10.86
N TYR A 148 -7.91 13.57 10.05
CA TYR A 148 -7.90 14.96 10.51
C TYR A 148 -9.13 15.75 10.04
N PRO A 149 -9.54 16.81 10.78
CA PRO A 149 -10.47 17.81 10.24
C PRO A 149 -9.94 18.44 8.94
N LYS A 150 -10.84 18.86 8.05
CA LYS A 150 -10.52 19.37 6.69
C LYS A 150 -9.33 20.33 6.65
N ASP A 151 -9.37 21.43 7.40
CA ASP A 151 -8.34 22.47 7.33
C ASP A 151 -6.98 21.97 7.80
N GLU A 152 -6.97 21.15 8.85
CA GLU A 152 -5.76 20.52 9.37
C GLU A 152 -5.20 19.49 8.38
N MET A 153 -6.07 18.71 7.73
CA MET A 153 -5.71 17.75 6.69
C MET A 153 -5.03 18.46 5.51
N LEU A 154 -5.62 19.54 4.99
CA LEU A 154 -5.06 20.31 3.88
C LEU A 154 -3.74 21.01 4.26
N ARG A 155 -3.64 21.52 5.49
CA ARG A 155 -2.38 22.11 6.01
C ARG A 155 -1.26 21.07 6.06
N ARG A 156 -1.55 19.85 6.52
CA ARG A 156 -0.59 18.74 6.56
C ARG A 156 -0.17 18.29 5.15
N LEU A 157 -1.12 18.20 4.22
CA LEU A 157 -0.81 17.89 2.82
C LEU A 157 0.16 18.92 2.24
N LYS A 158 -0.08 20.22 2.49
CA LYS A 158 0.82 21.30 2.05
C LYS A 158 2.23 21.17 2.63
N VAL A 159 2.36 20.73 3.89
CA VAL A 159 3.66 20.46 4.51
C VAL A 159 4.38 19.31 3.81
N GLU A 160 3.71 18.20 3.52
CA GLU A 160 4.32 17.08 2.78
C GLU A 160 4.71 17.48 1.36
N VAL A 161 3.87 18.26 0.67
CA VAL A 161 4.22 18.84 -0.64
C VAL A 161 5.51 19.65 -0.56
N GLY A 162 5.65 20.53 0.45
CA GLY A 162 6.87 21.31 0.66
C GLY A 162 8.11 20.45 0.93
N ARG A 163 7.95 19.35 1.69
CA ARG A 163 9.03 18.39 1.94
C ARG A 163 9.52 17.72 0.65
N TRP A 164 8.59 17.35 -0.23
CA TRP A 164 8.91 16.76 -1.53
C TRP A 164 9.54 17.75 -2.51
N GLN A 165 9.06 18.99 -2.55
CA GLN A 165 9.66 20.08 -3.34
C GLN A 165 11.10 20.35 -2.89
N ALA A 166 11.35 20.39 -1.58
CA ALA A 166 12.70 20.61 -1.05
C ALA A 166 13.64 19.43 -1.32
N ALA A 167 13.12 18.19 -1.36
CA ALA A 167 13.92 17.00 -1.61
C ALA A 167 14.31 16.81 -3.09
N ASP A 168 13.48 17.30 -4.02
CA ASP A 168 13.74 17.27 -5.46
C ASP A 168 13.17 18.53 -6.15
N PRO A 169 13.90 19.66 -6.10
CA PRO A 169 13.43 20.94 -6.66
C PRO A 169 13.23 20.93 -8.17
N SER A 170 13.83 19.97 -8.88
CA SER A 170 13.74 19.85 -10.34
C SER A 170 12.42 19.26 -10.84
N THR A 171 11.66 18.61 -9.94
CA THR A 171 10.36 18.00 -10.26
C THR A 171 9.26 18.70 -9.46
N PRO A 172 8.49 19.61 -10.08
CA PRO A 172 7.35 20.26 -9.42
C PRO A 172 6.38 19.25 -8.79
N VAL A 173 5.78 19.62 -7.66
CA VAL A 173 4.87 18.74 -6.91
C VAL A 173 3.43 19.20 -7.09
N GLN A 174 2.55 18.27 -7.45
CA GLN A 174 1.11 18.43 -7.59
C GLN A 174 0.40 17.75 -6.39
N PRO A 175 -0.28 18.49 -5.51
CA PRO A 175 -1.06 17.88 -4.43
C PRO A 175 -2.24 17.07 -4.98
N ALA A 176 -2.67 16.07 -4.22
CA ALA A 176 -3.86 15.28 -4.51
C ALA A 176 -4.58 14.81 -3.23
N LEU A 177 -5.90 14.64 -3.33
CA LEU A 177 -6.71 13.86 -2.39
C LEU A 177 -7.10 12.55 -3.07
N HIS A 178 -6.81 11.42 -2.45
CA HIS A 178 -7.14 10.10 -2.98
C HIS A 178 -8.24 9.46 -2.13
N LEU A 179 -9.48 9.61 -2.59
CA LEU A 179 -10.70 9.26 -1.87
C LEU A 179 -11.12 7.82 -2.16
N ILE A 180 -11.28 7.01 -1.13
CA ILE A 180 -11.91 5.69 -1.23
C ILE A 180 -13.43 5.86 -1.37
N ALA A 181 -13.90 5.90 -2.62
CA ALA A 181 -15.32 6.09 -2.92
C ALA A 181 -16.11 4.78 -2.91
N VAL A 182 -15.44 3.66 -3.18
CA VAL A 182 -16.00 2.33 -3.00
C VAL A 182 -15.14 1.59 -2.01
N VAL A 183 -15.71 1.25 -0.87
CA VAL A 183 -15.03 0.66 0.27
C VAL A 183 -15.40 -0.80 0.37
N ALA A 184 -14.43 -1.69 0.36
CA ALA A 184 -14.68 -3.11 0.61
C ALA A 184 -15.15 -3.31 2.06
N GLN A 185 -16.14 -4.17 2.25
CA GLN A 185 -16.81 -4.39 3.52
C GLN A 185 -16.61 -5.82 4.00
N GLY A 186 -16.47 -6.01 5.32
CA GLY A 186 -16.43 -7.34 5.92
C GLY A 186 -17.78 -8.09 5.80
N GLU A 187 -18.87 -7.35 5.62
CA GLU A 187 -20.22 -7.89 5.43
C GLU A 187 -20.81 -7.52 4.07
N ALA A 188 -21.72 -8.35 3.58
CA ALA A 188 -22.17 -8.35 2.18
C ALA A 188 -22.96 -7.08 1.77
N GLY A 189 -23.51 -6.34 2.73
CA GLY A 189 -24.47 -5.27 2.49
C GLY A 189 -25.75 -5.77 1.81
N THR A 190 -26.67 -4.87 1.48
CA THR A 190 -27.96 -5.21 0.87
C THR A 190 -27.82 -5.81 -0.54
N ALA A 191 -26.81 -5.38 -1.30
CA ALA A 191 -26.55 -5.89 -2.64
C ALA A 191 -25.77 -7.22 -2.67
N GLY A 192 -25.35 -7.74 -1.50
CA GLY A 192 -24.55 -8.96 -1.42
C GLY A 192 -23.12 -8.85 -1.97
N LYS A 193 -22.64 -7.63 -2.27
CA LYS A 193 -21.38 -7.37 -2.97
C LYS A 193 -20.17 -7.11 -2.08
N TYR A 194 -20.32 -7.13 -0.77
CA TYR A 194 -19.21 -6.88 0.18
C TYR A 194 -18.48 -5.56 -0.09
N ARG A 195 -19.24 -4.53 -0.45
CA ARG A 195 -18.74 -3.19 -0.72
C ARG A 195 -19.81 -2.14 -0.41
N MET A 196 -19.38 -0.99 0.07
CA MET A 196 -20.20 0.20 0.23
C MET A 196 -19.73 1.26 -0.77
N ILE A 197 -20.67 1.88 -1.49
CA ILE A 197 -20.39 3.05 -2.30
C ILE A 197 -20.78 4.26 -1.46
N ILE A 198 -19.85 5.18 -1.21
CA ILE A 198 -20.16 6.37 -0.41
C ILE A 198 -21.16 7.27 -1.15
N PRO A 199 -21.96 8.09 -0.44
CA PRO A 199 -22.89 9.01 -1.09
C PRO A 199 -22.18 10.03 -1.98
N ASP A 200 -22.77 10.34 -3.14
CA ASP A 200 -22.22 11.31 -4.10
C ASP A 200 -22.04 12.71 -3.50
N ALA A 201 -22.82 13.07 -2.47
CA ALA A 201 -22.66 14.31 -1.71
C ALA A 201 -21.30 14.38 -0.99
N ILE A 202 -20.82 13.27 -0.43
CA ILE A 202 -19.50 13.19 0.22
C ILE A 202 -18.40 13.28 -0.84
N VAL A 203 -18.57 12.61 -1.99
CA VAL A 203 -17.64 12.72 -3.12
C VAL A 203 -17.53 14.17 -3.59
N THR A 204 -18.67 14.85 -3.74
CA THR A 204 -18.75 16.27 -4.13
C THR A 204 -18.07 17.18 -3.10
N GLN A 205 -18.26 16.91 -1.81
CA GLN A 205 -17.63 17.65 -0.73
C GLN A 205 -16.09 17.54 -0.80
N VAL A 206 -15.56 16.32 -0.94
CA VAL A 206 -14.10 16.10 -1.05
C VAL A 206 -13.54 16.70 -2.34
N TYR A 207 -14.30 16.67 -3.45
CA TYR A 207 -13.90 17.37 -4.67
C TYR A 207 -13.82 18.89 -4.47
N GLY A 208 -14.73 19.46 -3.68
CA GLY A 208 -14.63 20.86 -3.23
C GLY A 208 -13.33 21.15 -2.49
N TRP A 209 -12.91 20.26 -1.58
CA TRP A 209 -11.64 20.40 -0.84
C TRP A 209 -10.42 20.31 -1.75
N ALA A 210 -10.45 19.41 -2.74
CA ALA A 210 -9.38 19.28 -3.72
C ALA A 210 -9.23 20.59 -4.51
N LYS A 211 -10.34 21.19 -4.96
CA LYS A 211 -10.33 22.48 -5.67
C LYS A 211 -9.81 23.63 -4.79
N GLU A 212 -10.23 23.70 -3.53
CA GLU A 212 -9.73 24.68 -2.55
C GLU A 212 -8.20 24.62 -2.39
N ALA A 213 -7.63 23.42 -2.44
CA ALA A 213 -6.20 23.19 -2.31
C ALA A 213 -5.42 23.19 -3.64
N ASN A 214 -6.07 23.48 -4.77
CA ASN A 214 -5.52 23.30 -6.12
C ASN A 214 -4.88 21.90 -6.32
N ALA A 215 -5.58 20.90 -5.77
CA ALA A 215 -5.17 19.50 -5.73
C ALA A 215 -5.98 18.67 -6.74
N LEU A 216 -5.40 17.58 -7.20
CA LEU A 216 -6.12 16.56 -7.97
C LEU A 216 -7.06 15.78 -7.04
N LEU A 217 -8.10 15.20 -7.60
CA LEU A 217 -8.91 14.18 -6.92
C LEU A 217 -8.69 12.82 -7.57
N PHE A 218 -8.41 11.79 -6.77
CA PHE A 218 -8.48 10.40 -7.21
C PHE A 218 -9.69 9.74 -6.57
N ILE A 219 -10.44 8.99 -7.37
CA ILE A 219 -11.49 8.09 -6.91
C ILE A 219 -10.89 6.70 -6.84
N ASP A 220 -10.84 6.12 -5.64
CA ASP A 220 -10.40 4.76 -5.42
C ASP A 220 -11.59 3.78 -5.34
N ILE A 221 -11.44 2.63 -5.98
CA ILE A 221 -12.46 1.59 -6.05
C ILE A 221 -11.93 0.26 -5.47
N GLN A 222 -12.53 -0.14 -4.35
CA GLN A 222 -12.37 -1.45 -3.73
C GLN A 222 -13.62 -2.30 -4.01
N THR A 223 -13.55 -3.22 -4.96
CA THR A 223 -14.76 -3.87 -5.51
C THR A 223 -15.43 -4.88 -4.59
N GLY A 224 -14.70 -5.49 -3.64
CA GLY A 224 -15.22 -6.60 -2.86
C GLY A 224 -15.58 -7.79 -3.77
N HIS A 225 -16.86 -8.13 -3.86
CA HIS A 225 -17.40 -9.17 -4.76
C HIS A 225 -18.09 -8.60 -6.01
N ASP A 226 -18.00 -7.30 -6.25
CA ASP A 226 -18.46 -6.67 -7.48
C ASP A 226 -17.41 -6.77 -8.60
N ASP A 227 -17.82 -6.54 -9.85
CA ASP A 227 -16.89 -6.42 -10.99
C ASP A 227 -16.55 -4.93 -11.21
N ILE A 228 -15.30 -4.61 -11.54
CA ILE A 228 -14.92 -3.23 -11.87
C ILE A 228 -15.74 -2.68 -13.05
N ARG A 229 -16.19 -3.55 -13.96
CA ARG A 229 -17.00 -3.23 -15.14
C ARG A 229 -18.40 -2.73 -14.79
N THR A 230 -18.94 -3.10 -13.63
CA THR A 230 -20.25 -2.64 -13.16
C THR A 230 -20.13 -1.35 -12.34
N VAL A 231 -19.03 -1.21 -11.61
CA VAL A 231 -18.84 -0.12 -10.64
C VAL A 231 -18.25 1.13 -11.28
N LEU A 232 -17.20 1.00 -12.10
CA LEU A 232 -16.48 2.14 -12.68
C LEU A 232 -17.40 3.10 -13.46
N PRO A 233 -18.32 2.63 -14.33
CA PRO A 233 -19.14 3.55 -15.12
C PRO A 233 -20.02 4.52 -14.32
N ARG A 234 -20.39 4.15 -13.08
CA ARG A 234 -21.13 5.03 -12.16
C ARG A 234 -20.41 6.38 -11.96
N PHE A 235 -19.08 6.40 -11.99
CA PHE A 235 -18.29 7.59 -11.69
C PHE A 235 -18.01 8.47 -12.92
N GLU A 236 -18.60 8.19 -14.09
CA GLU A 236 -18.41 9.02 -15.29
C GLU A 236 -18.76 10.49 -15.04
N TRP A 237 -19.81 10.76 -14.26
CA TRP A 237 -20.25 12.12 -13.93
C TRP A 237 -19.14 12.97 -13.28
N LEU A 238 -18.19 12.33 -12.61
CA LEU A 238 -17.06 12.97 -11.96
C LEU A 238 -15.77 12.83 -12.79
N LEU A 239 -15.52 11.66 -13.37
CA LEU A 239 -14.31 11.39 -14.18
C LEU A 239 -14.23 12.23 -15.47
N LYS A 240 -15.36 12.80 -15.91
CA LYS A 240 -15.39 13.77 -17.01
C LYS A 240 -14.69 15.10 -16.68
N ASN A 241 -14.34 15.38 -15.42
CA ASN A 241 -13.58 16.57 -15.03
C ASN A 241 -12.07 16.32 -15.20
N GLN A 242 -11.33 17.29 -15.75
CA GLN A 242 -9.91 17.11 -16.11
C GLN A 242 -8.98 16.76 -14.95
N ASP A 243 -9.26 17.28 -13.75
CA ASP A 243 -8.50 17.16 -12.51
C ASP A 243 -8.89 15.93 -11.65
N VAL A 244 -9.78 15.09 -12.17
CA VAL A 244 -10.22 13.85 -11.51
C VAL A 244 -9.60 12.63 -12.21
N HIS A 245 -9.03 11.75 -11.39
CA HIS A 245 -8.29 10.55 -11.76
C HIS A 245 -8.80 9.32 -11.00
N LEU A 246 -8.22 8.14 -11.27
CA LEU A 246 -8.73 6.87 -10.75
C LEU A 246 -7.64 6.06 -10.04
N GLY A 247 -7.99 5.48 -8.90
CA GLY A 247 -7.27 4.42 -8.21
C GLY A 247 -8.07 3.12 -8.23
N ILE A 248 -7.38 1.98 -8.28
CA ILE A 248 -7.98 0.66 -8.08
C ILE A 248 -7.10 -0.15 -7.13
N ASP A 249 -7.76 -0.89 -6.25
CA ASP A 249 -7.12 -1.72 -5.22
C ASP A 249 -7.33 -3.21 -5.50
N PRO A 250 -6.39 -3.89 -6.21
CA PRO A 250 -6.51 -5.31 -6.53
C PRO A 250 -6.71 -6.20 -5.31
N GLU A 251 -6.15 -5.81 -4.16
CA GLU A 251 -6.28 -6.54 -2.89
C GLU A 251 -7.72 -6.72 -2.40
N PHE A 252 -8.63 -5.88 -2.88
CA PHE A 252 -10.04 -5.96 -2.57
C PHE A 252 -10.88 -6.53 -3.72
N ASN A 253 -10.27 -6.92 -4.84
CA ASN A 253 -10.97 -7.63 -5.91
C ASN A 253 -11.05 -9.14 -5.61
N LEU A 254 -12.12 -9.54 -4.94
CA LEU A 254 -12.31 -10.88 -4.39
C LEU A 254 -13.36 -11.70 -5.13
N ILE A 255 -13.94 -11.17 -6.21
CA ILE A 255 -14.98 -11.80 -7.03
C ILE A 255 -14.63 -13.25 -7.43
N LYS A 256 -13.39 -13.51 -7.86
CA LYS A 256 -12.93 -14.87 -8.23
C LYS A 256 -12.84 -15.82 -7.05
N SER A 257 -12.47 -15.31 -5.88
CA SER A 257 -12.24 -16.14 -4.69
C SER A 257 -13.49 -16.39 -3.86
N GLY A 258 -14.50 -15.52 -3.97
CA GLY A 258 -15.67 -15.48 -3.08
C GLY A 258 -15.34 -15.20 -1.61
N ALA A 259 -14.08 -14.98 -1.25
CA ALA A 259 -13.67 -14.77 0.13
C ALA A 259 -14.05 -13.37 0.60
N LYS A 260 -14.45 -13.25 1.87
CA LYS A 260 -14.78 -11.94 2.47
C LYS A 260 -13.55 -11.01 2.46
N PRO A 261 -13.72 -9.71 2.20
CA PRO A 261 -12.66 -8.72 2.38
C PRO A 261 -11.97 -8.84 3.75
N GLY A 262 -10.64 -8.72 3.74
CA GLY A 262 -9.79 -8.89 4.93
C GLY A 262 -9.51 -10.35 5.34
N LYS A 263 -10.10 -11.36 4.67
CA LYS A 263 -9.78 -12.79 4.91
C LYS A 263 -8.80 -13.38 3.89
N LYS A 264 -8.86 -12.90 2.65
CA LYS A 264 -7.90 -13.20 1.59
C LYS A 264 -7.54 -11.93 0.85
N ILE A 265 -6.42 -12.00 0.15
CA ILE A 265 -5.95 -10.94 -0.72
C ILE A 265 -6.53 -11.19 -2.11
N GLY A 266 -7.20 -10.18 -2.65
CA GLY A 266 -7.75 -10.16 -4.00
C GLY A 266 -6.67 -10.06 -5.09
N THR A 267 -7.12 -9.97 -6.33
CA THR A 267 -6.23 -9.83 -7.48
C THR A 267 -6.93 -9.16 -8.66
N TYR A 268 -6.20 -8.38 -9.44
CA TYR A 268 -6.59 -7.98 -10.78
C TYR A 268 -5.70 -8.64 -11.81
N ASP A 269 -6.29 -9.00 -12.95
CA ASP A 269 -5.51 -9.37 -14.13
C ASP A 269 -5.21 -8.14 -14.99
N ALA A 270 -4.19 -8.22 -15.84
CA ALA A 270 -3.98 -7.24 -16.89
C ALA A 270 -5.23 -6.99 -17.75
N ALA A 271 -6.09 -7.99 -17.98
CA ALA A 271 -7.37 -7.81 -18.66
C ALA A 271 -8.31 -6.82 -17.94
N ASP A 272 -8.32 -6.82 -16.60
CA ASP A 272 -9.12 -5.89 -15.80
C ASP A 272 -8.53 -4.47 -15.89
N ILE A 273 -7.21 -4.34 -15.77
CA ILE A 273 -6.50 -3.06 -15.92
C ILE A 273 -6.65 -2.49 -17.34
N ASN A 274 -6.64 -3.36 -18.35
CA ASN A 274 -6.84 -2.97 -19.76
C ASN A 274 -8.27 -2.52 -20.04
N TYR A 275 -9.27 -3.10 -19.36
CA TYR A 275 -10.63 -2.59 -19.39
C TYR A 275 -10.69 -1.19 -18.77
N VAL A 276 -10.13 -1.00 -17.56
CA VAL A 276 -10.13 0.29 -16.87
C VAL A 276 -9.43 1.37 -17.68
N SER A 277 -8.22 1.10 -18.19
CA SER A 277 -7.50 2.05 -19.04
C SER A 277 -8.20 2.29 -20.38
N GLY A 278 -8.90 1.28 -20.93
CA GLY A 278 -9.75 1.44 -22.10
C GLY A 278 -10.90 2.42 -21.85
N TYR A 279 -11.60 2.26 -20.72
CA TYR A 279 -12.69 3.14 -20.30
C TYR A 279 -12.22 4.58 -20.10
N LEU A 280 -11.10 4.79 -19.39
CA LEU A 280 -10.53 6.12 -19.18
C LEU A 280 -10.10 6.78 -20.51
N LYS A 281 -9.52 6.00 -21.43
CA LYS A 281 -9.19 6.45 -22.80
C LYS A 281 -10.44 6.91 -23.55
N ASP A 282 -11.56 6.20 -23.43
CA ASP A 282 -12.82 6.61 -24.06
C ASP A 282 -13.38 7.90 -23.44
N LEU A 283 -13.27 8.10 -22.13
CA LEU A 283 -13.63 9.37 -21.49
C LEU A 283 -12.75 10.54 -21.96
N VAL A 284 -11.43 10.32 -22.06
CA VAL A 284 -10.49 11.32 -22.56
C VAL A 284 -10.88 11.79 -23.95
N LYS A 285 -11.22 10.86 -24.85
CA LYS A 285 -11.66 11.20 -26.21
C LYS A 285 -13.04 11.86 -26.23
N LYS A 286 -14.00 11.31 -25.49
CA LYS A 286 -15.39 11.77 -25.45
C LYS A 286 -15.51 13.21 -24.94
N TYR A 287 -14.71 13.57 -23.93
CA TYR A 287 -14.79 14.88 -23.27
C TYR A 287 -13.58 15.79 -23.57
N ASN A 288 -12.73 15.42 -24.52
CA ASN A 288 -11.52 16.16 -24.91
C ASN A 288 -10.63 16.56 -23.70
N LEU A 289 -10.34 15.57 -22.84
CA LEU A 289 -9.61 15.79 -21.60
C LEU A 289 -8.09 15.61 -21.79
N PRO A 290 -7.27 16.20 -20.91
CA PRO A 290 -5.91 15.73 -20.71
C PRO A 290 -5.88 14.24 -20.29
N PRO A 291 -4.74 13.54 -20.47
CA PRO A 291 -4.60 12.15 -20.06
C PRO A 291 -4.92 11.91 -18.58
N LYS A 292 -5.62 10.82 -18.29
CA LYS A 292 -5.94 10.41 -16.93
C LYS A 292 -4.77 9.70 -16.28
N VAL A 293 -4.56 9.90 -14.98
CA VAL A 293 -3.68 9.04 -14.19
C VAL A 293 -4.51 7.87 -13.66
N LEU A 294 -4.03 6.65 -13.87
CA LEU A 294 -4.57 5.42 -13.29
C LEU A 294 -3.57 4.87 -12.29
N VAL A 295 -3.92 4.89 -11.01
CA VAL A 295 -3.12 4.27 -9.94
C VAL A 295 -3.61 2.84 -9.74
N VAL A 296 -2.71 1.87 -9.91
CA VAL A 296 -2.96 0.47 -9.59
C VAL A 296 -2.15 0.14 -8.35
N HIS A 297 -2.83 -0.07 -7.22
CA HIS A 297 -2.19 -0.41 -5.97
C HIS A 297 -1.64 -1.83 -6.00
N ARG A 298 -0.46 -2.06 -5.41
CA ARG A 298 0.15 -3.38 -5.40
C ARG A 298 1.00 -3.56 -4.15
N PHE A 299 0.52 -4.36 -3.20
CA PHE A 299 1.31 -4.73 -2.02
C PHE A 299 1.83 -6.18 -2.06
N THR A 300 1.35 -7.01 -2.99
CA THR A 300 1.88 -8.36 -3.25
C THR A 300 2.16 -8.56 -4.75
N LYS A 301 3.04 -9.50 -5.08
CA LYS A 301 3.25 -9.91 -6.47
C LYS A 301 1.93 -10.36 -7.11
N ASN A 302 1.19 -11.28 -6.51
CA ASN A 302 -0.01 -11.82 -7.15
C ASN A 302 -1.24 -10.87 -7.10
N GLY A 303 -1.10 -9.68 -6.50
CA GLY A 303 -2.14 -8.64 -6.58
C GLY A 303 -2.40 -8.20 -8.02
N VAL A 304 -1.39 -8.22 -8.88
CA VAL A 304 -1.54 -7.99 -10.32
C VAL A 304 -0.98 -9.18 -11.08
N THR A 305 -1.83 -9.89 -11.82
CA THR A 305 -1.41 -11.00 -12.68
C THR A 305 -1.21 -10.55 -14.12
N ASN A 306 -0.30 -11.22 -14.82
CA ASN A 306 -0.01 -10.97 -16.24
C ASN A 306 0.38 -9.51 -16.55
N ALA A 307 1.07 -8.82 -15.63
CA ALA A 307 1.39 -7.40 -15.75
C ALA A 307 2.04 -6.98 -17.08
N ARG A 308 2.81 -7.88 -17.71
CA ARG A 308 3.42 -7.66 -19.05
C ARG A 308 2.40 -7.46 -20.19
N ASN A 309 1.14 -7.86 -19.97
CA ASN A 309 0.05 -7.71 -20.93
C ASN A 309 -0.74 -6.42 -20.71
N ILE A 310 -0.34 -5.55 -19.78
CA ILE A 310 -0.97 -4.24 -19.58
C ILE A 310 -0.62 -3.33 -20.77
N ILE A 311 -1.64 -2.73 -21.37
CA ILE A 311 -1.52 -1.88 -22.55
C ILE A 311 -1.34 -0.44 -22.10
N VAL A 312 -0.18 0.15 -22.42
CA VAL A 312 0.09 1.58 -22.22
C VAL A 312 -0.57 2.40 -23.35
N ARG A 313 -1.24 3.49 -23.00
CA ARG A 313 -2.01 4.34 -23.94
C ARG A 313 -1.59 5.80 -23.81
N PRO A 314 -1.56 6.61 -24.89
CA PRO A 314 -1.31 8.06 -24.78
C PRO A 314 -2.29 8.77 -23.84
N GLU A 315 -3.54 8.29 -23.75
CA GLU A 315 -4.64 8.88 -22.98
C GLU A 315 -4.59 8.53 -21.49
N VAL A 316 -3.77 7.55 -21.07
CA VAL A 316 -3.75 7.06 -19.68
C VAL A 316 -2.32 6.86 -19.20
N GLN A 317 -1.98 7.52 -18.10
CA GLN A 317 -0.71 7.42 -17.39
C GLN A 317 -0.86 6.43 -16.24
N ILE A 318 -0.34 5.21 -16.41
CA ILE A 318 -0.48 4.12 -15.45
C ILE A 318 0.65 4.15 -14.42
N VAL A 319 0.28 4.20 -13.15
CA VAL A 319 1.18 4.13 -12.00
C VAL A 319 0.97 2.79 -11.31
N LEU A 320 2.01 1.97 -11.23
CA LEU A 320 2.02 0.82 -10.33
C LEU A 320 2.52 1.28 -8.96
N ASN A 321 1.62 1.40 -7.99
CA ASN A 321 1.89 1.99 -6.68
C ASN A 321 2.23 0.92 -5.65
N MET A 322 3.42 1.01 -5.06
CA MET A 322 3.81 0.07 -4.02
C MET A 322 3.07 0.35 -2.70
N ASP A 323 2.16 -0.56 -2.32
CA ASP A 323 1.18 -0.38 -1.22
C ASP A 323 1.48 -1.26 0.02
N GLY A 324 2.70 -1.76 0.14
CA GLY A 324 3.13 -2.51 1.33
C GLY A 324 3.51 -1.59 2.49
N TRP A 325 3.12 -1.97 3.71
CA TRP A 325 3.54 -1.31 4.95
C TRP A 325 4.62 -2.10 5.68
N GLY A 326 5.34 -1.40 6.56
CA GLY A 326 6.34 -1.98 7.44
C GLY A 326 7.67 -1.24 7.36
N ALA A 327 8.69 -1.86 7.92
CA ALA A 327 9.99 -1.25 8.07
C ALA A 327 10.63 -0.86 6.71
N PRO A 328 11.53 0.15 6.68
CA PRO A 328 12.16 0.63 5.46
C PRO A 328 12.75 -0.44 4.53
N TRP A 329 13.43 -1.47 5.07
CA TRP A 329 13.99 -2.54 4.25
C TRP A 329 12.90 -3.40 3.60
N LEU A 330 11.85 -3.75 4.34
CA LEU A 330 10.76 -4.55 3.80
C LEU A 330 10.07 -3.84 2.63
N LYS A 331 9.83 -2.52 2.76
CA LYS A 331 9.23 -1.72 1.69
C LYS A 331 10.11 -1.65 0.44
N ARG A 332 11.43 -1.60 0.63
CA ARG A 332 12.41 -1.63 -0.48
C ARG A 332 12.45 -2.98 -1.19
N ASP A 333 12.46 -4.07 -0.42
CA ASP A 333 12.46 -5.43 -0.95
C ASP A 333 11.19 -5.70 -1.77
N SER A 334 10.06 -5.24 -1.27
CA SER A 334 8.77 -5.41 -1.93
C SER A 334 8.59 -4.45 -3.12
N TYR A 335 9.11 -3.22 -3.07
CA TYR A 335 9.24 -2.37 -4.26
C TYR A 335 10.07 -3.05 -5.37
N LYS A 336 11.25 -3.58 -5.02
CA LYS A 336 12.10 -4.35 -5.95
C LYS A 336 11.35 -5.52 -6.56
N SER A 337 10.69 -6.32 -5.72
CA SER A 337 10.13 -7.61 -6.11
C SER A 337 8.80 -7.51 -6.84
N TYR A 338 7.98 -6.48 -6.55
CA TYR A 338 6.61 -6.38 -7.04
C TYR A 338 6.42 -5.23 -8.04
N VAL A 339 7.27 -4.19 -8.01
CA VAL A 339 7.16 -3.04 -8.91
C VAL A 339 8.29 -3.04 -9.92
N VAL A 340 9.55 -3.06 -9.47
CA VAL A 340 10.70 -2.99 -10.38
C VAL A 340 10.77 -4.24 -11.27
N ALA A 341 10.51 -5.42 -10.72
CA ALA A 341 10.59 -6.69 -11.47
C ALA A 341 9.51 -6.86 -12.57
N GLU A 342 8.47 -6.03 -12.57
CA GLU A 342 7.35 -6.13 -13.52
C GLU A 342 6.98 -4.74 -14.04
N PRO A 343 7.75 -4.20 -15.00
CA PRO A 343 7.59 -2.83 -15.45
C PRO A 343 6.27 -2.60 -16.19
N VAL A 344 5.65 -1.43 -15.97
CA VAL A 344 4.40 -1.01 -16.64
C VAL A 344 4.56 0.36 -17.32
N GLN A 345 4.64 1.46 -16.55
CA GLN A 345 4.88 2.79 -17.13
C GLN A 345 5.52 3.74 -16.11
N PHE A 346 4.84 4.01 -15.00
CA PHE A 346 5.36 4.81 -13.89
C PHE A 346 5.24 4.03 -12.58
N THR A 347 6.04 4.44 -11.59
CA THR A 347 6.02 3.83 -10.27
C THR A 347 5.49 4.79 -9.21
N GLY A 348 4.79 4.23 -8.24
CA GLY A 348 4.33 4.92 -7.05
C GLY A 348 4.87 4.28 -5.77
N PHE A 349 4.82 5.03 -4.68
CA PHE A 349 5.23 4.54 -3.36
C PHE A 349 4.35 5.11 -2.28
N LYS A 350 3.71 4.23 -1.50
CA LYS A 350 2.88 4.63 -0.37
C LYS A 350 3.70 4.65 0.91
N LEU A 351 3.39 5.58 1.80
CA LEU A 351 3.98 5.76 3.13
C LEU A 351 2.84 5.74 4.14
N PHE A 352 2.95 4.90 5.17
CA PHE A 352 1.92 4.79 6.19
C PHE A 352 2.42 5.45 7.48
N PHE A 353 1.81 6.56 7.90
CA PHE A 353 2.27 7.31 9.07
C PHE A 353 2.33 6.42 10.32
N HIS A 354 1.29 5.61 10.51
CA HIS A 354 1.14 4.75 11.68
C HIS A 354 1.62 3.31 11.43
N ASN A 355 1.31 2.71 10.27
CA ASN A 355 1.61 1.29 10.06
C ASN A 355 3.11 1.03 9.81
N ASP A 356 3.81 1.94 9.13
CA ASP A 356 5.25 1.79 8.91
C ASP A 356 6.04 1.98 10.22
N THR A 357 5.47 2.69 11.20
CA THR A 357 6.14 3.05 12.46
C THR A 357 5.65 2.24 13.68
N LYS A 358 4.61 1.41 13.50
CA LYS A 358 3.94 0.66 14.59
C LYS A 358 4.87 -0.22 15.43
N LYS A 359 5.98 -0.68 14.86
CA LYS A 359 6.98 -1.55 15.53
C LYS A 359 8.22 -0.79 16.03
N GLY A 360 8.17 0.55 16.06
CA GLY A 360 9.30 1.40 16.43
C GLY A 360 10.25 1.72 15.26
N ASP A 361 9.93 1.25 14.06
CA ASP A 361 10.62 1.64 12.83
C ASP A 361 10.32 3.09 12.47
N ARG A 362 11.23 3.73 11.72
CA ARG A 362 11.00 5.08 11.20
C ARG A 362 10.31 5.04 9.84
N LEU A 363 9.60 6.12 9.53
CA LEU A 363 9.13 6.38 8.17
C LEU A 363 10.33 6.65 7.24
N LEU A 364 10.22 6.19 5.98
CA LEU A 364 11.17 6.57 4.93
C LEU A 364 11.05 8.07 4.63
N THR A 365 12.18 8.75 4.50
CA THR A 365 12.21 10.17 4.11
C THR A 365 12.08 10.33 2.59
N PRO A 366 11.65 11.50 2.08
CA PRO A 366 11.62 11.77 0.64
C PRO A 366 12.96 11.49 -0.05
N LYS A 367 14.09 11.88 0.55
CA LYS A 367 15.44 11.64 0.00
C LYS A 367 15.75 10.15 -0.15
N GLU A 368 15.24 9.30 0.73
CA GLU A 368 15.46 7.86 0.63
C GLU A 368 14.58 7.19 -0.40
N VAL A 369 13.32 7.63 -0.51
CA VAL A 369 12.42 7.16 -1.57
C VAL A 369 12.95 7.59 -2.95
N LEU A 370 13.55 8.78 -3.06
CA LEU A 370 14.19 9.27 -4.29
C LEU A 370 15.45 8.50 -4.71
N ARG A 371 16.01 7.66 -3.84
CA ARG A 371 17.09 6.73 -4.20
C ARG A 371 16.60 5.48 -4.93
N LEU A 372 15.30 5.21 -4.90
CA LEU A 372 14.73 4.07 -5.61
C LEU A 372 14.86 4.24 -7.13
N ASN A 373 14.99 3.11 -7.83
CA ASN A 373 15.08 3.04 -9.27
C ASN A 373 14.12 1.96 -9.83
N PRO A 374 13.13 2.33 -10.66
CA PRO A 374 12.78 3.69 -11.07
C PRO A 374 12.42 4.60 -9.90
N LYS A 375 12.55 5.92 -10.08
CA LYS A 375 12.16 6.89 -9.06
C LYS A 375 10.62 7.00 -9.01
N PRO A 376 9.99 6.79 -7.84
CA PRO A 376 8.55 7.00 -7.71
C PRO A 376 8.13 8.43 -8.03
N ILE A 377 7.12 8.57 -8.89
CA ILE A 377 6.56 9.85 -9.32
C ILE A 377 5.14 10.09 -8.76
N TYR A 378 4.56 9.07 -8.14
CA TYR A 378 3.33 9.16 -7.34
C TYR A 378 3.64 8.76 -5.91
N ILE A 379 3.42 9.66 -4.95
CA ILE A 379 3.62 9.42 -3.54
C ILE A 379 2.28 9.52 -2.85
N GLN A 380 2.00 8.56 -1.99
CA GLN A 380 0.75 8.52 -1.25
C GLN A 380 1.03 8.36 0.24
N TYR A 381 0.37 9.17 1.05
CA TYR A 381 0.39 9.05 2.49
C TYR A 381 -0.93 8.51 3.00
N GLN A 382 -0.85 7.51 3.89
CA GLN A 382 -2.00 6.93 4.58
C GLN A 382 -1.81 7.01 6.10
#